data_AF-A0A974YD53-F1
#
_entry.id   AF-A0A974YD53-F1
#
_cell.length_a   1.000
_cell.length_b   1.000
_cell.length_c   1.000
_cell.angle_alpha   90.00
_cell.angle_beta   90.00
_cell.angle_gamma   90.00
#
_symmetry.space_group_name_H-M   'P 1'
#
loop_
_entity.id
_entity.type
_entity.pdbx_description
1 polymer ?
#
loop_
_entity_poly.entity_id
_entity_poly.type
_entity_poly.pdbx_seq_one_letter_code
_entity_poly.pdbx_strand_id
1 'polypeptide(L)'
;MYHSLWREWIPMSKSRPNDIFSANPKELWEGFPNPAPQLGVYLVGTDADEVLTGTDFGDTIEGGAGTDLLEGGYGDDVYIWRPGHDVDVVRDYGGSDKVLIDATPDQLRFFGRLGEKGYPLIIKFGDDQLAIEGYFSDAPFKNGQIEKLVFSNGVEWGLEDVLAVLENVPDQTSEGEFITGTAGDDTLQGGDKDDTLDGALGDDALFGGKGDDVYVWNPGSGNDLIQDAGGMDTAYIGAASSAVTLFGHLDGTLVISLNGQNLTIRNYLATGAEGRYIENLMFSDGVTWSRNDVLEILNRPNPPPSKDLYLVGTESNDTLQGGQGNDTLDGAAGDDALFGGMGDDVYVWGETKGFDLIEDAGGADTVQIGTASSAVKLQMHLDGTLVVSLDDSALTIRNYLAASEKGGHIEKLVFADGAVWDLDKVLAILSDPKPDPVPEPDPVPEPEGEVIVGQKGNDVLLGTLDDDTLIGGIGQDTLDGGAGNDILVGGQGKDVLTGGAGEDFFVVMKNADLGTGSKRDTITDFETGVDLIDLGKLDANSPTKRNDAFKVLLKGKAAFTKAGQLHYDSKTGILSGNTDRDTQAEFQILLKNKPKALHLDDFVL
;
A
#
# COMPACT_ATOMS: atom_id res chain seq x y z
N MET A 1 -37.54 6.08 -17.06
CA MET A 1 -37.79 5.76 -18.48
C MET A 1 -36.56 5.01 -18.92
N TYR A 2 -36.47 3.69 -18.86
CA TYR A 2 -37.21 2.71 -19.65
C TYR A 2 -37.50 1.45 -18.80
N HIS A 3 -38.76 1.06 -18.73
CA HIS A 3 -39.26 -0.23 -18.21
C HIS A 3 -40.39 -0.62 -19.15
N SER A 4 -40.09 -1.27 -20.29
CA SER A 4 -41.13 -1.83 -21.16
C SER A 4 -40.53 -2.66 -22.31
N LEU A 5 -40.08 -3.88 -22.03
CA LEU A 5 -40.02 -4.95 -23.06
C LEU A 5 -40.54 -6.32 -22.57
N TRP A 6 -40.98 -6.46 -21.33
CA TRP A 6 -41.34 -7.76 -20.73
C TRP A 6 -42.86 -8.03 -20.58
N ARG A 7 -43.72 -7.46 -21.43
CA ARG A 7 -45.16 -7.76 -21.36
C ARG A 7 -45.88 -7.63 -22.70
N GLU A 8 -45.86 -8.68 -23.49
CA GLU A 8 -47.04 -9.26 -24.16
C GLU A 8 -46.71 -10.77 -24.23
N TRP A 9 -47.34 -11.66 -23.46
CA TRP A 9 -48.53 -12.44 -23.83
C TRP A 9 -49.18 -12.99 -22.53
N ILE A 10 -50.51 -13.01 -22.43
CA ILE A 10 -51.28 -13.54 -21.27
C ILE A 10 -52.45 -14.40 -21.85
N PRO A 11 -53.14 -15.27 -21.07
CA PRO A 11 -52.79 -16.58 -20.48
C PRO A 11 -53.73 -17.73 -20.95
N MET A 12 -53.44 -18.99 -20.60
CA MET A 12 -54.54 -19.94 -20.26
C MET A 12 -54.21 -20.86 -19.07
N SER A 13 -54.96 -20.59 -17.99
CA SER A 13 -55.47 -21.43 -16.89
C SER A 13 -54.62 -22.55 -16.26
N LYS A 14 -54.43 -22.38 -14.94
CA LYS A 14 -54.17 -23.42 -13.93
C LYS A 14 -55.21 -24.56 -13.97
N SER A 15 -54.72 -25.80 -14.06
CA SER A 15 -55.25 -26.94 -13.29
C SER A 15 -54.23 -28.11 -13.27
N ARG A 16 -53.66 -28.42 -12.11
CA ARG A 16 -53.22 -29.79 -11.74
C ARG A 16 -54.47 -30.53 -11.18
N PRO A 17 -54.56 -31.89 -11.09
CA PRO A 17 -53.44 -32.83 -10.92
C PRO A 17 -53.55 -34.25 -11.55
N ASN A 18 -52.40 -34.93 -11.55
CA ASN A 18 -52.17 -36.39 -11.44
C ASN A 18 -52.35 -37.35 -12.64
N ASP A 19 -51.45 -38.34 -12.60
CA ASP A 19 -51.31 -39.58 -13.39
C ASP A 19 -50.69 -39.36 -14.79
N ILE A 20 -49.54 -39.96 -15.13
CA ILE A 20 -49.42 -41.38 -15.49
C ILE A 20 -47.96 -41.86 -15.38
N PHE A 21 -47.74 -42.93 -14.61
CA PHE A 21 -46.58 -43.81 -14.75
C PHE A 21 -46.73 -44.70 -16.00
N SER A 22 -45.61 -44.92 -16.69
CA SER A 22 -45.26 -46.10 -17.51
C SER A 22 -46.01 -46.35 -18.83
N ALA A 23 -45.25 -46.32 -19.94
CA ALA A 23 -45.38 -47.32 -21.00
C ALA A 23 -44.09 -47.43 -21.84
N ASN A 24 -43.61 -48.66 -21.98
CA ASN A 24 -42.46 -49.14 -22.78
C ASN A 24 -42.80 -49.09 -24.30
N PRO A 25 -41.82 -48.97 -25.23
CA PRO A 25 -42.05 -48.66 -26.63
C PRO A 25 -42.21 -49.92 -27.49
N LYS A 26 -43.32 -49.99 -28.21
CA LYS A 26 -43.56 -50.68 -29.50
C LYS A 26 -45.02 -51.07 -29.54
N GLU A 27 -45.81 -50.35 -30.32
CA GLU A 27 -46.75 -50.94 -31.27
C GLU A 27 -47.46 -49.87 -32.10
N LEU A 28 -47.55 -50.14 -33.40
CA LEU A 28 -48.52 -49.61 -34.37
C LEU A 28 -48.18 -48.30 -35.10
N TRP A 29 -47.29 -48.44 -36.08
CA TRP A 29 -47.38 -47.70 -37.33
C TRP A 29 -48.59 -48.23 -38.12
N GLU A 30 -49.61 -47.39 -38.33
CA GLU A 30 -50.45 -47.29 -39.54
C GLU A 30 -51.75 -46.52 -39.24
N GLY A 31 -51.84 -45.28 -39.73
CA GLY A 31 -53.12 -44.63 -40.05
C GLY A 31 -53.61 -43.53 -39.11
N PHE A 32 -52.93 -42.38 -39.07
CA PHE A 32 -53.54 -41.10 -38.69
C PHE A 32 -53.08 -39.97 -39.63
N PRO A 33 -53.96 -38.99 -39.93
CA PRO A 33 -53.66 -37.92 -40.88
C PRO A 33 -52.56 -37.03 -40.31
N ASN A 34 -51.60 -36.67 -41.18
CA ASN A 34 -50.59 -35.61 -41.05
C ASN A 34 -50.23 -35.21 -39.60
N PRO A 35 -49.03 -35.53 -39.07
CA PRO A 35 -48.68 -35.03 -37.74
C PRO A 35 -48.86 -33.51 -37.76
N ALA A 36 -49.50 -33.00 -36.71
CA ALA A 36 -49.55 -31.57 -36.44
C ALA A 36 -48.14 -30.96 -36.66
N PRO A 37 -48.01 -29.69 -37.08
CA PRO A 37 -46.69 -29.06 -37.10
C PRO A 37 -46.07 -29.32 -35.73
N GLN A 38 -44.97 -30.05 -35.71
CA GLN A 38 -44.22 -30.25 -34.49
C GLN A 38 -43.64 -28.87 -34.19
N LEU A 39 -44.19 -28.25 -33.16
CA LEU A 39 -43.83 -26.93 -32.66
C LEU A 39 -42.87 -27.16 -31.50
N GLY A 40 -41.92 -26.26 -31.33
CA GLY A 40 -41.10 -26.25 -30.13
C GLY A 40 -41.95 -26.07 -28.86
N VAL A 41 -41.37 -26.44 -27.73
CA VAL A 41 -41.94 -26.50 -26.40
C VAL A 41 -41.40 -25.39 -25.51
N TYR A 42 -42.21 -25.00 -24.51
CA TYR A 42 -41.78 -24.15 -23.41
C TYR A 42 -41.75 -25.00 -22.15
N LEU A 43 -40.56 -25.29 -21.64
CA LEU A 43 -40.31 -26.11 -20.46
C LEU A 43 -39.88 -25.21 -19.30
N VAL A 44 -40.50 -25.41 -18.14
CA VAL A 44 -40.14 -24.76 -16.88
C VAL A 44 -40.09 -25.84 -15.81
N GLY A 45 -38.93 -26.06 -15.22
CA GLY A 45 -38.75 -26.97 -14.10
C GLY A 45 -39.23 -26.38 -12.77
N THR A 46 -38.83 -27.02 -11.69
CA THR A 46 -39.27 -26.76 -10.32
C THR A 46 -38.10 -26.27 -9.47
N ASP A 47 -38.12 -26.55 -8.16
CA ASP A 47 -37.03 -26.19 -7.25
C ASP A 47 -36.20 -27.44 -6.89
N ALA A 48 -36.16 -28.43 -7.79
CA ALA A 48 -35.56 -29.73 -7.56
C ALA A 48 -34.71 -30.12 -8.76
N ASP A 49 -33.64 -30.88 -8.54
CA ASP A 49 -32.74 -31.35 -9.58
C ASP A 49 -33.49 -32.14 -10.68
N GLU A 50 -33.56 -31.59 -11.89
CA GLU A 50 -34.33 -32.11 -13.02
C GLU A 50 -33.50 -32.27 -14.31
N VAL A 51 -34.02 -33.09 -15.22
CA VAL A 51 -33.54 -33.16 -16.61
C VAL A 51 -34.68 -32.73 -17.50
N LEU A 52 -34.50 -31.60 -18.19
CA LEU A 52 -35.48 -30.97 -19.06
C LEU A 52 -35.03 -31.12 -20.51
N THR A 53 -35.65 -32.06 -21.23
CA THR A 53 -35.32 -32.35 -22.64
C THR A 53 -36.38 -31.79 -23.59
N GLY A 54 -35.95 -30.97 -24.53
CA GLY A 54 -36.70 -30.40 -25.64
C GLY A 54 -36.95 -31.39 -26.79
N THR A 55 -37.08 -30.85 -27.99
CA THR A 55 -37.51 -31.47 -29.23
C THR A 55 -36.51 -31.20 -30.36
N ASP A 56 -36.84 -31.56 -31.60
CA ASP A 56 -36.02 -31.22 -32.77
C ASP A 56 -36.43 -29.85 -33.40
N PHE A 57 -37.08 -28.97 -32.62
CA PHE A 57 -37.54 -27.64 -33.02
C PHE A 57 -37.15 -26.60 -31.97
N GLY A 58 -37.14 -25.32 -32.36
CA GLY A 58 -36.76 -24.24 -31.44
C GLY A 58 -37.62 -24.16 -30.18
N ASP A 59 -37.01 -24.50 -29.05
CA ASP A 59 -37.58 -24.64 -27.73
C ASP A 59 -37.21 -23.47 -26.82
N THR A 60 -37.85 -23.40 -25.66
CA THR A 60 -37.45 -22.49 -24.60
C THR A 60 -37.51 -23.20 -23.26
N ILE A 61 -36.38 -23.24 -22.55
CA ILE A 61 -36.18 -24.10 -21.38
C ILE A 61 -35.66 -23.26 -20.21
N GLU A 62 -36.27 -23.42 -19.04
CA GLU A 62 -35.91 -22.76 -17.77
C GLU A 62 -35.88 -23.83 -16.66
N GLY A 63 -34.74 -24.00 -16.01
CA GLY A 63 -34.54 -25.00 -14.94
C GLY A 63 -35.41 -24.73 -13.71
N GLY A 64 -35.24 -23.54 -13.13
CA GLY A 64 -35.81 -23.23 -11.82
C GLY A 64 -34.69 -23.29 -10.79
N ALA A 65 -34.97 -23.64 -9.55
CA ALA A 65 -33.92 -23.84 -8.53
C ALA A 65 -33.52 -25.32 -8.45
N GLY A 66 -32.39 -25.63 -7.83
CA GLY A 66 -31.80 -26.97 -7.83
C GLY A 66 -30.79 -27.18 -8.95
N THR A 67 -30.25 -28.39 -9.07
CA THR A 67 -29.25 -28.72 -10.09
C THR A 67 -29.90 -29.29 -11.35
N ASP A 68 -30.08 -28.47 -12.39
CA ASP A 68 -30.80 -28.90 -13.59
C ASP A 68 -29.90 -29.17 -14.80
N LEU A 69 -30.32 -30.13 -15.63
CA LEU A 69 -29.77 -30.37 -16.96
C LEU A 69 -30.80 -29.97 -18.03
N LEU A 70 -30.47 -28.95 -18.82
CA LEU A 70 -31.31 -28.38 -19.87
C LEU A 70 -30.79 -28.84 -21.25
N GLU A 71 -31.57 -29.66 -21.95
CA GLU A 71 -31.23 -30.20 -23.27
C GLU A 71 -32.22 -29.71 -24.32
N GLY A 72 -31.81 -28.81 -25.22
CA GLY A 72 -32.66 -28.24 -26.27
C GLY A 72 -33.00 -29.25 -27.36
N GLY A 73 -31.98 -29.93 -27.88
CA GLY A 73 -32.12 -30.86 -28.99
C GLY A 73 -31.55 -30.26 -30.27
N TYR A 74 -32.28 -30.40 -31.37
CA TYR A 74 -32.00 -29.65 -32.61
C TYR A 74 -33.00 -28.49 -32.69
N GLY A 75 -32.67 -27.35 -33.26
CA GLY A 75 -33.61 -26.23 -33.36
C GLY A 75 -32.93 -24.89 -33.25
N ASP A 76 -33.70 -23.83 -33.00
CA ASP A 76 -33.14 -22.55 -32.55
C ASP A 76 -33.65 -22.35 -31.12
N ASP A 77 -32.87 -22.79 -30.14
CA ASP A 77 -33.28 -22.98 -28.75
C ASP A 77 -32.94 -21.79 -27.86
N VAL A 78 -33.73 -21.60 -26.80
CA VAL A 78 -33.58 -20.52 -25.84
C VAL A 78 -33.54 -21.06 -24.41
N TYR A 79 -32.38 -20.95 -23.78
CA TYR A 79 -32.22 -21.32 -22.38
C TYR A 79 -32.36 -20.07 -21.50
N ILE A 80 -33.04 -20.18 -20.36
CA ILE A 80 -33.21 -19.07 -19.42
C ILE A 80 -32.52 -19.44 -18.12
N TRP A 81 -31.56 -18.61 -17.71
CA TRP A 81 -30.87 -18.74 -16.44
C TRP A 81 -30.99 -17.45 -15.64
N ARG A 82 -31.22 -17.57 -14.33
CA ARG A 82 -31.41 -16.45 -13.42
C ARG A 82 -30.65 -16.67 -12.12
N PRO A 83 -30.28 -15.59 -11.41
CA PRO A 83 -29.90 -15.68 -10.02
C PRO A 83 -30.96 -16.39 -9.16
N GLY A 84 -30.53 -17.29 -8.28
CA GLY A 84 -31.34 -18.18 -7.46
C GLY A 84 -31.69 -19.52 -8.12
N HIS A 85 -31.01 -19.88 -9.22
CA HIS A 85 -31.17 -21.16 -9.92
C HIS A 85 -30.15 -22.23 -9.48
N ASP A 86 -29.30 -21.96 -8.48
CA ASP A 86 -28.27 -22.89 -8.02
C ASP A 86 -27.33 -23.34 -9.17
N VAL A 87 -27.28 -24.63 -9.53
CA VAL A 87 -26.25 -25.17 -10.45
C VAL A 87 -26.88 -25.80 -11.70
N ASP A 88 -26.90 -25.06 -12.80
CA ASP A 88 -27.49 -25.51 -14.06
C ASP A 88 -26.45 -25.95 -15.09
N VAL A 89 -26.83 -26.90 -15.94
CA VAL A 89 -26.06 -27.35 -17.11
C VAL A 89 -26.91 -27.22 -18.37
N VAL A 90 -26.40 -26.52 -19.38
CA VAL A 90 -26.98 -26.43 -20.73
C VAL A 90 -26.20 -27.31 -21.69
N ARG A 91 -26.92 -28.12 -22.46
CA ARG A 91 -26.37 -28.96 -23.52
C ARG A 91 -27.22 -28.87 -24.77
N ASP A 92 -26.59 -28.54 -25.89
CA ASP A 92 -27.24 -28.45 -27.19
C ASP A 92 -26.68 -29.45 -28.22
N TYR A 93 -27.44 -29.72 -29.28
CA TYR A 93 -27.06 -30.67 -30.33
C TYR A 93 -27.09 -30.09 -31.76
N GLY A 94 -27.59 -28.86 -31.98
CA GLY A 94 -27.83 -28.39 -33.34
C GLY A 94 -28.67 -27.11 -33.46
N GLY A 95 -28.09 -25.97 -33.82
CA GLY A 95 -28.98 -24.82 -33.95
C GLY A 95 -28.39 -23.43 -34.20
N SER A 96 -29.19 -22.43 -33.84
CA SER A 96 -28.79 -21.04 -33.65
C SER A 96 -29.40 -20.58 -32.34
N ASP A 97 -28.68 -20.89 -31.28
CA ASP A 97 -29.18 -21.00 -29.92
C ASP A 97 -28.67 -19.85 -29.05
N LYS A 98 -29.39 -19.60 -27.96
CA LYS A 98 -29.00 -18.55 -27.02
C LYS A 98 -29.35 -18.86 -25.60
N VAL A 99 -28.56 -18.30 -24.69
CA VAL A 99 -28.87 -18.25 -23.26
C VAL A 99 -29.28 -16.83 -22.90
N LEU A 100 -30.45 -16.68 -22.29
CA LEU A 100 -30.90 -15.46 -21.65
C LEU A 100 -30.45 -15.48 -20.19
N ILE A 101 -29.63 -14.50 -19.81
CA ILE A 101 -29.06 -14.36 -18.48
C ILE A 101 -29.73 -13.17 -17.79
N ASP A 102 -30.45 -13.42 -16.70
CA ASP A 102 -31.12 -12.37 -15.89
C ASP A 102 -30.13 -11.63 -14.95
N ALA A 103 -28.99 -11.24 -15.50
CA ALA A 103 -27.95 -10.42 -14.88
C ALA A 103 -27.28 -9.53 -15.94
N THR A 104 -26.47 -8.56 -15.53
CA THR A 104 -25.63 -7.76 -16.44
C THR A 104 -24.20 -8.33 -16.48
N PRO A 105 -23.44 -8.12 -17.57
CA PRO A 105 -22.12 -8.75 -17.70
C PRO A 105 -21.14 -8.41 -16.57
N ASP A 106 -21.21 -7.19 -16.04
CA ASP A 106 -20.41 -6.70 -14.91
C ASP A 106 -20.75 -7.36 -13.57
N GLN A 107 -21.85 -8.11 -13.49
CA GLN A 107 -22.24 -8.87 -12.31
C GLN A 107 -21.85 -10.35 -12.38
N LEU A 108 -21.42 -10.81 -13.55
CA LEU A 108 -21.08 -12.22 -13.78
C LEU A 108 -19.59 -12.48 -13.58
N ARG A 109 -19.29 -13.68 -13.11
CA ARG A 109 -17.95 -14.27 -13.15
C ARG A 109 -17.91 -15.31 -14.28
N PHE A 110 -16.81 -15.37 -15.03
CA PHE A 110 -16.63 -16.31 -16.13
C PHE A 110 -15.38 -17.16 -15.89
N PHE A 111 -15.50 -18.48 -16.05
CA PHE A 111 -14.40 -19.43 -15.96
C PHE A 111 -14.34 -20.26 -17.24
N GLY A 112 -13.19 -20.27 -17.90
CA GLY A 112 -13.01 -20.87 -19.23
C GLY A 112 -12.21 -22.17 -19.22
N ARG A 113 -12.73 -23.15 -19.99
CA ARG A 113 -12.12 -24.42 -20.47
C ARG A 113 -11.65 -25.41 -19.40
N LEU A 114 -12.37 -26.52 -19.23
CA LEU A 114 -11.91 -27.69 -18.46
C LEU A 114 -11.96 -28.97 -19.31
N GLY A 115 -10.83 -29.72 -19.34
CA GLY A 115 -10.72 -31.13 -19.73
C GLY A 115 -10.84 -31.54 -21.22
N GLU A 116 -10.22 -32.69 -21.57
CA GLU A 116 -10.08 -33.23 -22.94
C GLU A 116 -11.40 -33.57 -23.69
N LYS A 117 -12.57 -33.41 -23.06
CA LYS A 117 -13.88 -33.73 -23.66
C LYS A 117 -14.98 -32.76 -23.25
N GLY A 118 -15.13 -31.65 -23.99
CA GLY A 118 -16.41 -30.94 -24.07
C GLY A 118 -16.36 -29.42 -23.94
N TYR A 119 -15.25 -28.81 -23.53
CA TYR A 119 -15.04 -27.36 -23.43
C TYR A 119 -16.27 -26.53 -22.96
N PRO A 120 -16.76 -26.71 -21.72
CA PRO A 120 -17.86 -25.91 -21.24
C PRO A 120 -17.43 -24.45 -20.97
N LEU A 121 -18.37 -23.51 -21.12
CA LEU A 121 -18.28 -22.17 -20.55
C LEU A 121 -18.97 -22.19 -19.19
N ILE A 122 -18.25 -21.83 -18.13
CA ILE A 122 -18.85 -21.69 -16.79
C ILE A 122 -19.11 -20.22 -16.51
N ILE A 123 -20.34 -19.90 -16.14
CA ILE A 123 -20.82 -18.58 -15.75
C ILE A 123 -21.30 -18.66 -14.30
N LYS A 124 -21.00 -17.63 -13.52
CA LYS A 124 -21.36 -17.58 -12.11
C LYS A 124 -21.98 -16.24 -11.69
N PHE A 125 -22.87 -16.31 -10.71
CA PHE A 125 -23.44 -15.16 -10.01
C PHE A 125 -23.70 -15.52 -8.55
N GLY A 126 -22.95 -14.95 -7.62
CA GLY A 126 -23.00 -15.39 -6.21
C GLY A 126 -22.67 -16.88 -6.10
N ASP A 127 -23.56 -17.65 -5.46
CA ASP A 127 -23.45 -19.11 -5.30
C ASP A 127 -23.99 -19.88 -6.53
N ASP A 128 -24.68 -19.20 -7.46
CA ASP A 128 -25.27 -19.84 -8.63
C ASP A 128 -24.22 -20.04 -9.74
N GLN A 129 -24.33 -21.16 -10.45
CA GLN A 129 -23.49 -21.55 -11.58
C GLN A 129 -24.32 -22.00 -12.77
N LEU A 130 -23.90 -21.60 -13.97
CA LEU A 130 -24.36 -22.14 -15.23
C LEU A 130 -23.17 -22.72 -16.00
N ALA A 131 -23.22 -24.00 -16.33
CA ALA A 131 -22.28 -24.65 -17.23
C ALA A 131 -22.90 -24.82 -18.62
N ILE A 132 -22.28 -24.27 -19.66
CA ILE A 132 -22.72 -24.43 -21.04
C ILE A 132 -21.78 -25.40 -21.74
N GLU A 133 -22.17 -26.67 -21.87
CA GLU A 133 -21.38 -27.70 -22.52
C GLU A 133 -21.19 -27.40 -24.02
N GLY A 134 -20.02 -27.72 -24.55
CA GLY A 134 -19.72 -27.55 -25.98
C GLY A 134 -19.45 -26.11 -26.41
N TYR A 135 -19.47 -25.14 -25.49
CA TYR A 135 -19.38 -23.72 -25.81
C TYR A 135 -18.10 -23.34 -26.57
N PHE A 136 -16.96 -23.99 -26.33
CA PHE A 136 -15.73 -23.75 -27.11
C PHE A 136 -15.37 -24.88 -28.06
N SER A 137 -16.33 -25.74 -28.42
CA SER A 137 -16.04 -26.90 -29.26
C SER A 137 -15.62 -26.53 -30.69
N ASP A 138 -14.50 -27.13 -31.14
CA ASP A 138 -14.06 -27.06 -32.52
C ASP A 138 -14.76 -28.11 -33.42
N ALA A 139 -14.63 -27.93 -34.74
CA ALA A 139 -15.18 -28.88 -35.70
C ALA A 139 -14.59 -30.30 -35.48
N PRO A 140 -15.39 -31.38 -35.58
CA PRO A 140 -16.73 -31.44 -36.20
C PRO A 140 -17.91 -31.24 -35.24
N PHE A 141 -17.67 -30.86 -33.97
CA PHE A 141 -18.70 -30.79 -32.93
C PHE A 141 -19.41 -29.44 -32.83
N LYS A 142 -19.06 -28.47 -33.69
CA LYS A 142 -19.65 -27.11 -33.78
C LYS A 142 -21.17 -27.03 -33.91
N ASN A 143 -21.86 -28.12 -34.17
CA ASN A 143 -23.29 -28.06 -34.44
C ASN A 143 -24.12 -27.76 -33.17
N GLY A 144 -23.65 -28.10 -31.97
CA GLY A 144 -24.37 -27.83 -30.70
C GLY A 144 -23.70 -26.77 -29.81
N GLN A 145 -23.05 -25.77 -30.42
CA GLN A 145 -22.42 -24.67 -29.68
C GLN A 145 -23.44 -23.56 -29.46
N ILE A 146 -23.65 -23.09 -28.22
CA ILE A 146 -24.46 -21.89 -27.99
C ILE A 146 -23.78 -20.66 -28.64
N GLU A 147 -24.46 -20.00 -29.58
CA GLU A 147 -23.88 -18.89 -30.33
C GLU A 147 -23.96 -17.54 -29.61
N LYS A 148 -24.93 -17.36 -28.72
CA LYS A 148 -25.20 -16.06 -28.12
C LYS A 148 -25.59 -16.10 -26.65
N LEU A 149 -24.96 -15.24 -25.86
CA LEU A 149 -25.40 -14.89 -24.51
C LEU A 149 -26.11 -13.54 -24.56
N VAL A 150 -27.32 -13.46 -24.01
CA VAL A 150 -28.12 -12.23 -23.99
C VAL A 150 -28.40 -11.84 -22.56
N PHE A 151 -27.95 -10.65 -22.17
CA PHE A 151 -28.01 -10.17 -20.80
C PHE A 151 -29.26 -9.32 -20.54
N SER A 152 -29.66 -9.19 -19.28
CA SER A 152 -30.84 -8.43 -18.85
C SER A 152 -30.82 -6.95 -19.28
N ASN A 153 -29.64 -6.37 -19.50
CA ASN A 153 -29.44 -4.99 -20.00
C ASN A 153 -29.50 -4.86 -21.53
N GLY A 154 -29.72 -5.97 -22.26
CA GLY A 154 -29.78 -6.01 -23.71
C GLY A 154 -28.41 -6.07 -24.40
N VAL A 155 -27.31 -6.21 -23.66
CA VAL A 155 -26.01 -6.59 -24.22
C VAL A 155 -26.12 -8.01 -24.76
N GLU A 156 -25.46 -8.27 -25.89
CA GLU A 156 -25.37 -9.59 -26.51
C GLU A 156 -23.90 -9.90 -26.74
N TRP A 157 -23.45 -11.08 -26.30
CA TRP A 157 -22.10 -11.58 -26.52
C TRP A 157 -22.13 -12.81 -27.42
N GLY A 158 -21.28 -12.79 -28.44
CA GLY A 158 -20.91 -13.99 -29.19
C GLY A 158 -19.58 -14.58 -28.70
N LEU A 159 -19.11 -15.61 -29.40
CA LEU A 159 -17.85 -16.28 -29.08
C LEU A 159 -16.65 -15.31 -28.98
N GLU A 160 -16.54 -14.34 -29.90
CA GLU A 160 -15.41 -13.38 -29.87
C GLU A 160 -15.46 -12.48 -28.63
N ASP A 161 -16.64 -12.06 -28.19
CA ASP A 161 -16.80 -11.23 -26.99
C ASP A 161 -16.46 -12.05 -25.73
N VAL A 162 -16.92 -13.30 -25.66
CA VAL A 162 -16.58 -14.21 -24.56
C VAL A 162 -15.09 -14.49 -24.54
N LEU A 163 -14.46 -14.76 -25.69
CA LEU A 163 -13.02 -14.98 -25.77
C LEU A 163 -12.22 -13.73 -25.38
N ALA A 164 -12.70 -12.53 -25.69
CA ALA A 164 -12.04 -11.29 -25.27
C ALA A 164 -12.12 -11.07 -23.74
N VAL A 165 -13.23 -11.48 -23.12
CA VAL A 165 -13.38 -11.44 -21.65
C VAL A 165 -12.50 -12.49 -20.99
N LEU A 166 -12.37 -13.66 -21.61
CA LEU A 166 -11.54 -14.76 -21.14
C LEU A 166 -10.06 -14.64 -21.54
N GLU A 167 -9.65 -13.66 -22.35
CA GLU A 167 -8.26 -13.52 -22.82
C GLU A 167 -7.27 -13.38 -21.66
N ASN A 168 -7.76 -12.90 -20.51
CA ASN A 168 -6.97 -12.81 -19.29
C ASN A 168 -7.19 -14.03 -18.37
N VAL A 169 -8.33 -14.74 -18.43
CA VAL A 169 -8.57 -15.92 -17.59
C VAL A 169 -7.64 -17.07 -18.01
N PRO A 170 -6.79 -17.62 -17.11
CA PRO A 170 -5.87 -18.70 -17.44
C PRO A 170 -6.61 -19.88 -18.09
N ASP A 171 -6.10 -20.39 -19.21
CA ASP A 171 -6.67 -21.56 -19.91
C ASP A 171 -6.40 -22.83 -19.07
N GLN A 172 -7.43 -23.38 -18.43
CA GLN A 172 -7.34 -24.57 -17.57
C GLN A 172 -7.34 -25.84 -18.44
N THR A 173 -6.26 -26.04 -19.21
CA THR A 173 -6.20 -27.09 -20.25
C THR A 173 -6.12 -28.53 -19.72
N SER A 174 -6.10 -28.75 -18.39
CA SER A 174 -6.04 -30.08 -17.78
C SER A 174 -7.34 -30.51 -17.07
N GLU A 175 -7.39 -31.76 -16.57
CA GLU A 175 -8.59 -32.40 -15.98
C GLU A 175 -8.90 -31.95 -14.53
N GLY A 176 -8.51 -30.75 -14.12
CA GLY A 176 -8.73 -30.26 -12.76
C GLY A 176 -10.19 -29.97 -12.43
N GLU A 177 -10.45 -29.71 -11.16
CA GLU A 177 -11.77 -29.52 -10.56
C GLU A 177 -12.08 -28.03 -10.38
N PHE A 178 -13.36 -27.69 -10.50
CA PHE A 178 -13.86 -26.38 -10.12
C PHE A 178 -14.57 -26.51 -8.78
N ILE A 179 -13.98 -25.96 -7.73
CA ILE A 179 -14.42 -26.14 -6.34
C ILE A 179 -14.92 -24.80 -5.82
N THR A 180 -16.17 -24.77 -5.38
CA THR A 180 -16.80 -23.57 -4.80
C THR A 180 -17.22 -23.83 -3.37
N GLY A 181 -16.93 -22.88 -2.49
CA GLY A 181 -17.42 -22.86 -1.12
C GLY A 181 -18.91 -22.50 -1.06
N THR A 182 -19.40 -22.38 0.16
CA THR A 182 -20.72 -21.86 0.51
C THR A 182 -20.58 -20.39 0.92
N ALA A 183 -21.67 -19.75 1.35
CA ALA A 183 -21.62 -18.38 1.86
C ALA A 183 -21.06 -18.25 3.31
N GLY A 184 -20.35 -19.25 3.83
CA GLY A 184 -19.71 -19.21 5.15
C GLY A 184 -18.29 -19.75 5.09
N ASP A 185 -17.59 -19.68 6.22
CA ASP A 185 -16.15 -20.03 6.30
C ASP A 185 -15.87 -21.49 5.91
N ASP A 186 -15.25 -21.70 4.75
CA ASP A 186 -15.00 -22.99 4.15
C ASP A 186 -13.50 -23.36 4.07
N THR A 187 -13.24 -24.64 3.81
CA THR A 187 -11.89 -25.14 3.53
C THR A 187 -11.92 -25.98 2.26
N LEU A 188 -11.30 -25.47 1.21
CA LEU A 188 -11.31 -26.05 -0.14
C LEU A 188 -9.95 -26.70 -0.45
N GLN A 189 -9.98 -27.84 -1.13
CA GLN A 189 -8.76 -28.57 -1.50
C GLN A 189 -8.82 -29.09 -2.95
N GLY A 190 -7.95 -28.60 -3.82
CA GLY A 190 -7.88 -28.92 -5.27
C GLY A 190 -7.37 -30.33 -5.54
N GLY A 191 -6.11 -30.59 -5.21
CA GLY A 191 -5.48 -31.89 -5.45
C GLY A 191 -4.11 -31.79 -6.13
N ASP A 192 -3.94 -32.56 -7.21
CA ASP A 192 -2.69 -32.69 -7.98
C ASP A 192 -2.87 -32.24 -9.46
N LYS A 193 -3.99 -31.59 -9.79
CA LYS A 193 -4.36 -31.15 -11.14
C LYS A 193 -4.54 -29.63 -11.16
N ASP A 194 -4.78 -29.03 -12.33
CA ASP A 194 -4.97 -27.57 -12.44
C ASP A 194 -6.40 -27.22 -12.02
N ASP A 195 -6.57 -26.92 -10.75
CA ASP A 195 -7.86 -26.74 -10.09
C ASP A 195 -8.22 -25.25 -9.98
N THR A 196 -9.52 -24.94 -10.01
CA THR A 196 -10.02 -23.59 -9.74
C THR A 196 -10.81 -23.57 -8.44
N LEU A 197 -10.39 -22.73 -7.48
CA LEU A 197 -10.96 -22.63 -6.14
C LEU A 197 -11.58 -21.24 -5.92
N ASP A 198 -12.86 -21.20 -5.57
CA ASP A 198 -13.63 -19.99 -5.23
C ASP A 198 -14.30 -20.18 -3.86
N GLY A 199 -13.82 -19.48 -2.83
CA GLY A 199 -14.39 -19.58 -1.48
C GLY A 199 -15.85 -19.10 -1.39
N ALA A 200 -16.28 -18.27 -2.34
CA ALA A 200 -17.55 -17.53 -2.32
C ALA A 200 -17.58 -16.40 -1.28
N LEU A 201 -18.45 -16.46 -0.26
CA LEU A 201 -18.52 -15.48 0.84
C LEU A 201 -18.11 -16.18 2.14
N GLY A 202 -17.42 -15.50 3.05
CA GLY A 202 -16.94 -16.10 4.30
C GLY A 202 -15.43 -15.91 4.45
N ASP A 203 -14.86 -16.31 5.59
CA ASP A 203 -13.41 -16.30 5.73
C ASP A 203 -12.87 -17.69 5.35
N ASP A 204 -12.41 -17.84 4.10
CA ASP A 204 -12.13 -19.16 3.51
C ASP A 204 -10.65 -19.56 3.51
N ALA A 205 -10.38 -20.88 3.49
CA ALA A 205 -9.04 -21.43 3.31
C ALA A 205 -8.95 -22.27 2.04
N LEU A 206 -8.17 -21.82 1.06
CA LEU A 206 -8.04 -22.38 -0.28
C LEU A 206 -6.67 -23.06 -0.44
N PHE A 207 -6.69 -24.37 -0.72
CA PHE A 207 -5.48 -25.20 -0.90
C PHE A 207 -5.52 -25.88 -2.28
N GLY A 208 -4.92 -25.28 -3.31
CA GLY A 208 -4.89 -25.80 -4.68
C GLY A 208 -4.13 -27.12 -4.75
N GLY A 209 -2.86 -27.12 -4.36
CA GLY A 209 -2.09 -28.35 -4.20
C GLY A 209 -0.97 -28.40 -5.20
N LYS A 210 -0.91 -29.41 -6.08
CA LYS A 210 -0.03 -29.35 -7.25
C LYS A 210 -0.88 -29.11 -8.49
N GLY A 211 -0.30 -28.49 -9.51
CA GLY A 211 -1.01 -28.16 -10.75
C GLY A 211 -0.89 -26.67 -10.99
N ASP A 212 -1.38 -26.18 -12.12
CA ASP A 212 -1.44 -24.74 -12.42
C ASP A 212 -2.81 -24.19 -11.97
N ASP A 213 -2.93 -23.91 -10.68
CA ASP A 213 -4.20 -23.62 -10.00
C ASP A 213 -4.67 -22.17 -10.16
N VAL A 214 -5.99 -21.96 -10.08
CA VAL A 214 -6.62 -20.64 -10.09
C VAL A 214 -7.40 -20.40 -8.80
N TYR A 215 -7.04 -19.35 -8.08
CA TYR A 215 -7.72 -18.93 -6.85
C TYR A 215 -8.54 -17.67 -7.09
N VAL A 216 -9.78 -17.65 -6.64
CA VAL A 216 -10.72 -16.57 -6.94
C VAL A 216 -11.05 -15.79 -5.67
N TRP A 217 -10.73 -14.50 -5.65
CA TRP A 217 -11.08 -13.59 -4.56
C TRP A 217 -11.75 -12.33 -5.09
N ASN A 218 -12.96 -12.04 -4.64
CA ASN A 218 -13.76 -10.94 -5.15
C ASN A 218 -14.18 -9.97 -4.02
N PRO A 219 -14.63 -8.75 -4.36
CA PRO A 219 -15.22 -7.86 -3.38
C PRO A 219 -16.41 -8.54 -2.67
N GLY A 220 -16.32 -8.66 -1.35
CA GLY A 220 -17.33 -9.34 -0.54
C GLY A 220 -16.99 -10.78 -0.18
N SER A 221 -15.89 -11.35 -0.72
CA SER A 221 -15.47 -12.71 -0.41
C SER A 221 -15.19 -12.89 1.07
N GLY A 222 -14.54 -11.94 1.74
CA GLY A 222 -14.16 -12.06 3.16
C GLY A 222 -12.65 -12.06 3.32
N ASN A 223 -12.16 -12.60 4.45
CA ASN A 223 -10.74 -12.69 4.77
C ASN A 223 -10.19 -14.08 4.44
N ASP A 224 -9.81 -14.26 3.18
CA ASP A 224 -9.44 -15.56 2.65
C ASP A 224 -7.94 -15.83 2.78
N LEU A 225 -7.61 -17.10 2.85
CA LEU A 225 -6.26 -17.63 2.94
C LEU A 225 -5.99 -18.53 1.74
N ILE A 226 -4.94 -18.22 0.98
CA ILE A 226 -4.37 -19.09 -0.05
C ILE A 226 -3.09 -19.73 0.48
N GLN A 227 -2.98 -21.04 0.28
CA GLN A 227 -1.74 -21.77 0.46
C GLN A 227 -1.57 -22.84 -0.62
N ASP A 228 -0.54 -22.66 -1.45
CA ASP A 228 -0.23 -23.56 -2.56
C ASP A 228 0.91 -24.56 -2.23
N ALA A 229 1.02 -25.65 -3.00
CA ALA A 229 2.05 -26.68 -2.85
C ALA A 229 2.91 -26.96 -4.12
N GLY A 230 2.67 -26.29 -5.26
CA GLY A 230 3.53 -26.30 -6.44
C GLY A 230 2.78 -26.11 -7.77
N GLY A 231 3.12 -25.09 -8.55
CA GLY A 231 2.42 -24.83 -9.81
C GLY A 231 2.97 -23.67 -10.61
N MET A 232 2.27 -23.32 -11.69
CA MET A 232 2.22 -21.96 -12.25
C MET A 232 0.84 -21.38 -11.96
N ASP A 233 0.65 -20.88 -10.76
CA ASP A 233 -0.66 -20.56 -10.20
C ASP A 233 -1.04 -19.10 -10.43
N THR A 234 -2.34 -18.84 -10.38
CA THR A 234 -2.91 -17.51 -10.55
C THR A 234 -3.93 -17.20 -9.46
N ALA A 235 -3.75 -16.08 -8.76
CA ALA A 235 -4.83 -15.50 -7.96
C ALA A 235 -5.56 -14.43 -8.80
N TYR A 236 -6.82 -14.70 -9.11
CA TYR A 236 -7.74 -13.73 -9.71
C TYR A 236 -8.38 -12.87 -8.63
N ILE A 237 -8.17 -11.56 -8.75
CA ILE A 237 -8.67 -10.53 -7.85
C ILE A 237 -9.74 -9.74 -8.60
N GLY A 238 -10.99 -9.88 -8.16
CA GLY A 238 -12.17 -9.23 -8.74
C GLY A 238 -12.25 -7.71 -8.56
N ALA A 239 -11.11 -7.04 -8.41
CA ALA A 239 -10.99 -5.61 -8.26
C ALA A 239 -9.92 -5.06 -9.21
N ALA A 240 -9.96 -3.76 -9.49
CA ALA A 240 -8.93 -3.13 -10.31
C ALA A 240 -7.60 -3.12 -9.55
N SER A 241 -6.49 -3.25 -10.27
CA SER A 241 -5.13 -3.24 -9.69
C SER A 241 -4.83 -1.98 -8.87
N SER A 242 -5.46 -0.85 -9.24
CA SER A 242 -5.36 0.44 -8.55
C SER A 242 -6.23 0.56 -7.29
N ALA A 243 -7.14 -0.38 -7.04
CA ALA A 243 -8.06 -0.34 -5.90
C ALA A 243 -7.56 -1.12 -4.68
N VAL A 244 -6.50 -1.92 -4.83
CA VAL A 244 -5.98 -2.79 -3.76
C VAL A 244 -4.72 -2.22 -3.11
N THR A 245 -4.60 -2.45 -1.81
CA THR A 245 -3.38 -2.18 -1.03
C THR A 245 -2.63 -3.49 -0.80
N LEU A 246 -1.29 -3.46 -0.87
CA LEU A 246 -0.45 -4.64 -0.63
C LEU A 246 0.26 -4.53 0.72
N PHE A 247 0.32 -5.65 1.44
CA PHE A 247 1.03 -5.78 2.69
C PHE A 247 2.05 -6.89 2.55
N GLY A 248 3.33 -6.53 2.62
CA GLY A 248 4.41 -7.50 2.62
C GLY A 248 4.83 -7.82 4.05
N HIS A 249 4.86 -9.11 4.39
CA HIS A 249 5.35 -9.60 5.67
C HIS A 249 6.67 -10.34 5.49
N LEU A 250 7.60 -10.12 6.43
CA LEU A 250 8.93 -10.75 6.39
C LEU A 250 8.89 -12.27 6.63
N ASP A 251 7.79 -12.81 7.17
CA ASP A 251 7.55 -14.25 7.27
C ASP A 251 7.27 -14.93 5.91
N GLY A 252 7.23 -14.15 4.83
CA GLY A 252 6.96 -14.63 3.48
C GLY A 252 5.53 -14.42 3.02
N THR A 253 4.64 -13.88 3.85
CA THR A 253 3.22 -13.69 3.53
C THR A 253 3.00 -12.40 2.74
N LEU A 254 2.12 -12.45 1.74
CA LEU A 254 1.54 -11.28 1.09
C LEU A 254 0.07 -11.14 1.52
N VAL A 255 -0.36 -9.97 1.94
CA VAL A 255 -1.79 -9.66 2.09
C VAL A 255 -2.21 -8.63 1.04
N ILE A 256 -3.34 -8.85 0.40
CA ILE A 256 -3.96 -7.92 -0.54
C ILE A 256 -5.26 -7.46 0.12
N SER A 257 -5.38 -6.17 0.39
CA SER A 257 -6.56 -5.60 1.06
C SER A 257 -7.42 -4.78 0.11
N LEU A 258 -8.73 -4.91 0.29
CA LEU A 258 -9.75 -4.13 -0.39
C LEU A 258 -10.93 -3.89 0.55
N ASN A 259 -11.26 -2.62 0.83
CA ASN A 259 -12.43 -2.23 1.63
C ASN A 259 -12.54 -2.95 3.01
N GLY A 260 -11.40 -3.25 3.65
CA GLY A 260 -11.35 -3.90 4.97
C GLY A 260 -11.47 -5.43 4.93
N GLN A 261 -11.46 -6.04 3.75
CA GLN A 261 -11.32 -7.49 3.54
C GLN A 261 -9.92 -7.80 3.00
N ASN A 262 -9.42 -8.99 3.30
CA ASN A 262 -8.02 -9.35 3.04
C ASN A 262 -7.90 -10.70 2.34
N LEU A 263 -7.15 -10.76 1.23
CA LEU A 263 -6.63 -12.01 0.70
C LEU A 263 -5.21 -12.22 1.23
N THR A 264 -5.01 -13.26 2.04
CA THR A 264 -3.73 -13.65 2.61
C THR A 264 -3.11 -14.77 1.80
N ILE A 265 -1.95 -14.55 1.19
CA ILE A 265 -1.23 -15.55 0.40
C ILE A 265 0.05 -15.94 1.13
N ARG A 266 0.09 -17.16 1.67
CA ARG A 266 1.27 -17.68 2.38
C ARG A 266 2.42 -17.95 1.43
N ASN A 267 3.64 -17.78 1.94
CA ASN A 267 4.91 -18.05 1.24
C ASN A 267 5.16 -17.26 -0.05
N TYR A 268 4.29 -16.31 -0.41
CA TYR A 268 4.41 -15.51 -1.63
C TYR A 268 5.78 -14.82 -1.75
N LEU A 269 6.28 -14.22 -0.67
CA LEU A 269 7.55 -13.48 -0.61
C LEU A 269 8.75 -14.35 -0.21
N ALA A 270 8.54 -15.62 0.13
CA ALA A 270 9.62 -16.50 0.60
C ALA A 270 10.72 -16.68 -0.48
N THR A 271 11.98 -16.75 -0.05
CA THR A 271 13.12 -17.04 -0.94
C THR A 271 13.59 -18.48 -0.73
N GLY A 272 13.75 -19.25 -1.81
CA GLY A 272 14.06 -20.69 -1.72
C GLY A 272 12.93 -21.60 -2.25
N ALA A 273 13.13 -22.91 -2.13
CA ALA A 273 12.77 -23.90 -3.16
C ALA A 273 11.27 -24.24 -3.39
N GLU A 274 11.00 -24.54 -4.67
CA GLU A 274 9.89 -25.33 -5.25
C GLU A 274 8.50 -24.68 -5.42
N GLY A 275 8.37 -23.48 -6.03
CA GLY A 275 7.12 -23.04 -6.67
C GLY A 275 5.84 -23.11 -5.83
N ARG A 276 5.93 -23.05 -4.49
CA ARG A 276 4.79 -23.17 -3.56
C ARG A 276 4.17 -21.81 -3.25
N TYR A 277 4.15 -20.95 -4.25
CA TYR A 277 3.73 -19.56 -4.16
C TYR A 277 2.94 -19.24 -5.42
N ILE A 278 2.06 -18.25 -5.33
CA ILE A 278 1.31 -17.80 -6.50
C ILE A 278 2.22 -17.01 -7.44
N GLU A 279 2.30 -17.40 -8.71
CA GLU A 279 3.13 -16.73 -9.72
C GLU A 279 2.50 -15.45 -10.26
N ASN A 280 1.18 -15.45 -10.43
CA ASN A 280 0.45 -14.37 -11.10
C ASN A 280 -0.69 -13.84 -10.23
N LEU A 281 -0.73 -12.52 -10.06
CA LEU A 281 -1.91 -11.81 -9.54
C LEU A 281 -2.59 -11.13 -10.71
N MET A 282 -3.85 -11.46 -10.95
CA MET A 282 -4.60 -10.90 -12.07
C MET A 282 -5.80 -10.10 -11.58
N PHE A 283 -6.00 -8.93 -12.18
CA PHE A 283 -7.01 -7.97 -11.75
C PHE A 283 -8.13 -7.82 -12.77
N SER A 284 -9.30 -7.37 -12.31
CA SER A 284 -10.48 -7.14 -13.16
C SER A 284 -10.30 -6.07 -14.25
N ASP A 285 -9.28 -5.21 -14.14
CA ASP A 285 -8.91 -4.21 -15.16
C ASP A 285 -7.99 -4.78 -16.27
N GLY A 286 -7.72 -6.09 -16.24
CA GLY A 286 -6.85 -6.78 -17.20
C GLY A 286 -5.36 -6.61 -16.94
N VAL A 287 -4.99 -5.99 -15.81
CA VAL A 287 -3.60 -5.93 -15.36
C VAL A 287 -3.23 -7.26 -14.71
N THR A 288 -2.02 -7.75 -15.02
CA THR A 288 -1.42 -8.90 -14.34
C THR A 288 -0.10 -8.48 -13.73
N TRP A 289 0.10 -8.79 -12.45
CA TRP A 289 1.40 -8.67 -11.78
C TRP A 289 2.01 -10.06 -11.66
N SER A 290 3.17 -10.25 -12.25
CA SER A 290 4.01 -11.39 -11.91
C SER A 290 4.53 -11.24 -10.49
N ARG A 291 4.98 -12.33 -9.90
CA ARG A 291 5.70 -12.30 -8.62
C ARG A 291 6.86 -11.31 -8.61
N ASN A 292 7.59 -11.19 -9.72
CA ASN A 292 8.67 -10.20 -9.81
C ASN A 292 8.13 -8.77 -9.77
N ASP A 293 6.99 -8.49 -10.40
CA ASP A 293 6.36 -7.18 -10.33
C ASP A 293 5.93 -6.85 -8.90
N VAL A 294 5.35 -7.81 -8.18
CA VAL A 294 4.99 -7.62 -6.76
C VAL A 294 6.22 -7.44 -5.88
N LEU A 295 7.25 -8.25 -6.08
CA LEU A 295 8.52 -8.07 -5.37
C LEU A 295 9.19 -6.75 -5.71
N GLU A 296 9.08 -6.27 -6.95
CA GLU A 296 9.54 -4.93 -7.32
C GLU A 296 8.70 -3.84 -6.64
N ILE A 297 7.38 -4.00 -6.58
CA ILE A 297 6.48 -3.09 -5.84
C ILE A 297 6.88 -3.03 -4.36
N LEU A 298 7.23 -4.17 -3.75
CA LEU A 298 7.55 -4.26 -2.31
C LEU A 298 9.02 -3.99 -1.95
N ASN A 299 9.99 -4.13 -2.88
CA ASN A 299 11.44 -4.03 -2.57
C ASN A 299 12.18 -2.89 -3.32
N ARG A 300 11.50 -1.85 -3.79
CA ARG A 300 12.16 -0.80 -4.59
C ARG A 300 12.83 0.26 -3.70
N PRO A 301 14.13 0.54 -3.85
CA PRO A 301 14.76 1.78 -3.35
C PRO A 301 14.34 3.05 -4.14
N ASN A 302 13.42 2.92 -5.10
CA ASN A 302 12.72 4.00 -5.81
C ASN A 302 11.56 3.40 -6.65
N PRO A 303 10.32 3.34 -6.12
CA PRO A 303 9.14 2.92 -6.88
C PRO A 303 8.80 3.82 -8.08
N PRO A 304 7.97 3.37 -9.04
CA PRO A 304 7.26 4.29 -9.90
C PRO A 304 6.37 5.18 -9.02
N PRO A 305 6.08 6.44 -9.42
CA PRO A 305 5.41 7.38 -8.53
C PRO A 305 4.01 6.89 -8.15
N SER A 306 3.67 6.90 -6.85
CA SER A 306 2.35 6.79 -6.21
C SER A 306 1.78 5.41 -5.82
N LYS A 307 2.48 4.57 -5.04
CA LYS A 307 1.78 3.48 -4.34
C LYS A 307 2.19 3.35 -2.87
N ASP A 308 1.23 3.63 -2.00
CA ASP A 308 1.27 3.46 -0.55
C ASP A 308 1.38 1.97 -0.18
N LEU A 309 2.38 1.62 0.63
CA LEU A 309 2.64 0.29 1.18
C LEU A 309 2.21 0.21 2.65
N TYR A 310 1.91 -0.99 3.13
CA TYR A 310 1.82 -1.26 4.56
C TYR A 310 2.70 -2.46 4.90
N LEU A 311 3.79 -2.25 5.62
CA LEU A 311 4.80 -3.26 5.89
C LEU A 311 4.77 -3.63 7.37
N VAL A 312 4.76 -4.94 7.65
CA VAL A 312 4.82 -5.46 9.03
C VAL A 312 5.98 -6.44 9.18
N GLY A 313 6.80 -6.21 10.19
CA GLY A 313 7.88 -7.10 10.58
C GLY A 313 7.37 -8.36 11.31
N THR A 314 8.29 -9.04 11.95
CA THR A 314 8.12 -10.27 12.73
C THR A 314 8.31 -9.97 14.22
N GLU A 315 8.46 -11.01 15.04
CA GLU A 315 8.88 -10.82 16.45
C GLU A 315 10.41 -10.81 16.62
N SER A 316 11.16 -10.63 15.51
CA SER A 316 12.63 -10.58 15.46
C SER A 316 13.10 -9.23 14.91
N ASN A 317 14.39 -8.94 15.04
CA ASN A 317 14.99 -7.70 14.54
C ASN A 317 14.93 -7.62 13.01
N ASP A 318 14.18 -6.67 12.51
CA ASP A 318 13.82 -6.56 11.10
C ASP A 318 14.32 -5.26 10.45
N THR A 319 14.25 -5.22 9.11
CA THR A 319 14.53 -4.02 8.33
C THR A 319 13.43 -3.83 7.30
N LEU A 320 12.67 -2.75 7.42
CA LEU A 320 11.51 -2.42 6.61
C LEU A 320 11.80 -1.18 5.76
N GLN A 321 11.43 -1.21 4.47
CA GLN A 321 11.68 -0.12 3.54
C GLN A 321 10.44 0.18 2.68
N GLY A 322 9.81 1.34 2.89
CA GLY A 322 8.58 1.78 2.19
C GLY A 322 8.84 2.24 0.75
N GLY A 323 9.82 3.14 0.54
CA GLY A 323 10.23 3.58 -0.78
C GLY A 323 9.61 4.91 -1.22
N GLN A 324 8.62 4.90 -2.10
CA GLN A 324 7.91 6.10 -2.57
C GLN A 324 6.40 5.84 -2.45
N GLY A 325 5.65 6.76 -1.86
CA GLY A 325 4.25 6.55 -1.49
C GLY A 325 4.03 7.05 -0.07
N ASN A 326 2.77 7.04 0.39
CA ASN A 326 2.45 7.30 1.78
C ASN A 326 2.37 5.95 2.51
N ASP A 327 3.51 5.45 2.94
CA ASP A 327 3.68 4.09 3.44
C ASP A 327 3.33 4.00 4.93
N THR A 328 2.99 2.81 5.43
CA THR A 328 2.83 2.52 6.85
C THR A 328 3.76 1.38 7.26
N LEU A 329 4.64 1.62 8.24
CA LEU A 329 5.65 0.65 8.67
C LEU A 329 5.42 0.29 10.15
N ASP A 330 5.24 -1.01 10.43
CA ASP A 330 5.19 -1.56 11.78
C ASP A 330 6.29 -2.62 11.93
N GLY A 331 7.30 -2.36 12.75
CA GLY A 331 8.38 -3.32 13.03
C GLY A 331 7.91 -4.62 13.69
N ALA A 332 6.75 -4.60 14.34
CA ALA A 332 6.33 -5.61 15.30
C ALA A 332 7.32 -5.71 16.49
N ALA A 333 7.60 -6.89 17.05
CA ALA A 333 8.47 -6.96 18.22
C ALA A 333 9.91 -7.23 17.78
N GLY A 334 10.91 -6.71 18.48
CA GLY A 334 12.31 -6.86 18.05
C GLY A 334 13.04 -5.53 18.19
N ASP A 335 14.26 -5.44 17.67
CA ASP A 335 14.92 -4.14 17.46
C ASP A 335 14.95 -3.88 15.95
N ASP A 336 14.08 -3.02 15.47
CA ASP A 336 13.78 -2.88 14.05
C ASP A 336 14.36 -1.61 13.42
N ALA A 337 14.64 -1.64 12.13
CA ALA A 337 15.04 -0.47 11.34
C ALA A 337 13.98 -0.16 10.28
N LEU A 338 13.30 0.98 10.40
CA LEU A 338 12.18 1.40 9.58
C LEU A 338 12.58 2.59 8.69
N PHE A 339 12.48 2.41 7.38
CA PHE A 339 12.83 3.41 6.37
C PHE A 339 11.62 3.72 5.50
N GLY A 340 10.85 4.77 5.81
CA GLY A 340 9.63 5.16 5.09
C GLY A 340 9.94 5.55 3.65
N GLY A 341 10.72 6.60 3.46
CA GLY A 341 11.24 6.95 2.15
C GLY A 341 10.72 8.29 1.66
N MET A 342 9.93 8.34 0.60
CA MET A 342 9.40 9.57 0.02
C MET A 342 7.87 9.53 -0.05
N GLY A 343 7.19 10.50 0.55
CA GLY A 343 5.74 10.57 0.69
C GLY A 343 5.38 10.62 2.17
N ASP A 344 4.11 10.83 2.49
CA ASP A 344 3.67 11.06 3.88
C ASP A 344 3.51 9.71 4.61
N ASP A 345 4.55 9.30 5.34
CA ASP A 345 4.66 7.96 5.91
C ASP A 345 4.13 7.87 7.36
N VAL A 346 3.70 6.67 7.77
CA VAL A 346 3.21 6.37 9.12
C VAL A 346 4.04 5.26 9.76
N TYR A 347 4.64 5.53 10.90
CA TYR A 347 5.42 4.56 11.67
C TYR A 347 4.64 4.12 12.91
N VAL A 348 4.36 2.84 13.06
CA VAL A 348 3.60 2.30 14.19
C VAL A 348 4.56 1.82 15.27
N TRP A 349 4.47 2.41 16.47
CA TRP A 349 5.32 2.08 17.60
C TRP A 349 4.52 1.99 18.91
N GLY A 350 5.00 1.29 19.94
CA GLY A 350 4.25 1.10 21.19
C GLY A 350 4.85 0.09 22.16
N GLU A 351 4.02 -0.44 23.05
CA GLU A 351 4.44 -1.46 24.03
C GLU A 351 4.97 -2.70 23.31
N THR A 352 6.04 -3.31 23.85
CA THR A 352 6.66 -4.57 23.39
C THR A 352 7.43 -4.53 22.06
N LYS A 353 7.75 -3.33 21.54
CA LYS A 353 8.45 -3.12 20.27
C LYS A 353 9.99 -3.02 20.36
N GLY A 354 10.61 -3.25 21.52
CA GLY A 354 12.09 -3.23 21.66
C GLY A 354 12.79 -1.88 21.33
N PHE A 355 13.98 -1.93 20.73
CA PHE A 355 14.81 -0.75 20.39
C PHE A 355 14.80 -0.43 18.90
N ASP A 356 13.82 0.36 18.48
CA ASP A 356 13.59 0.65 17.06
C ASP A 356 14.31 1.89 16.58
N LEU A 357 14.60 1.92 15.28
CA LEU A 357 15.22 3.01 14.55
C LEU A 357 14.33 3.45 13.39
N ILE A 358 14.01 4.74 13.32
CA ILE A 358 13.38 5.39 12.16
C ILE A 358 14.38 6.30 11.46
N GLU A 359 14.44 6.18 10.14
CA GLU A 359 15.14 7.11 9.26
C GLU A 359 14.30 7.36 8.00
N ASP A 360 13.87 8.61 7.81
CA ASP A 360 13.03 9.02 6.69
C ASP A 360 13.80 9.85 5.64
N ALA A 361 13.31 9.91 4.40
CA ALA A 361 13.93 10.65 3.29
C ALA A 361 13.05 11.79 2.70
N GLY A 362 11.77 11.93 3.06
CA GLY A 362 10.91 13.05 2.69
C GLY A 362 9.39 12.83 2.73
N GLY A 363 8.65 13.50 3.61
CA GLY A 363 7.19 13.47 3.65
C GLY A 363 6.56 14.45 4.62
N ALA A 364 5.28 14.31 4.89
CA ALA A 364 4.66 14.79 6.12
C ALA A 364 4.32 13.57 7.00
N ASP A 365 5.32 13.10 7.73
CA ASP A 365 5.35 11.80 8.37
C ASP A 365 4.81 11.84 9.80
N THR A 366 4.31 10.70 10.24
CA THR A 366 3.68 10.53 11.55
C THR A 366 4.18 9.28 12.23
N VAL A 367 4.59 9.38 13.49
CA VAL A 367 4.74 8.21 14.36
C VAL A 367 3.46 8.04 15.17
N GLN A 368 2.78 6.91 14.99
CA GLN A 368 1.63 6.51 15.77
C GLN A 368 2.08 5.66 16.96
N ILE A 369 1.94 6.22 18.17
CA ILE A 369 2.38 5.62 19.42
C ILE A 369 1.18 5.00 20.15
N GLY A 370 1.19 3.68 20.29
CA GLY A 370 0.11 2.87 20.88
C GLY A 370 -0.11 3.04 22.39
N THR A 371 0.53 4.01 23.04
CA THR A 371 0.39 4.31 24.47
C THR A 371 -0.04 5.76 24.71
N ALA A 372 -0.37 6.10 25.96
CA ALA A 372 -0.70 7.47 26.34
C ALA A 372 0.56 8.35 26.37
N SER A 373 0.39 9.63 26.04
CA SER A 373 1.49 10.61 26.00
C SER A 373 2.20 10.81 27.34
N SER A 374 1.52 10.53 28.45
CA SER A 374 2.10 10.59 29.80
C SER A 374 3.00 9.40 30.15
N ALA A 375 3.01 8.33 29.36
CA ALA A 375 3.79 7.12 29.62
C ALA A 375 5.21 7.17 29.03
N VAL A 376 5.44 8.03 28.03
CA VAL A 376 6.73 8.13 27.36
C VAL A 376 7.64 9.18 27.98
N LYS A 377 8.94 8.99 27.81
CA LYS A 377 9.99 9.98 28.10
C LYS A 377 10.69 10.37 26.82
N LEU A 378 11.14 11.62 26.73
CA LEU A 378 11.87 12.14 25.57
C LEU A 378 13.32 12.46 25.96
N GLN A 379 14.24 12.12 25.07
CA GLN A 379 15.63 12.56 25.11
C GLN A 379 16.03 13.04 23.71
N MET A 380 16.74 14.16 23.63
CA MET A 380 17.32 14.65 22.38
C MET A 380 18.82 14.48 22.42
N HIS A 381 19.41 13.89 21.38
CA HIS A 381 20.86 13.81 21.21
C HIS A 381 21.41 15.04 20.50
N LEU A 382 22.72 15.31 20.71
CA LEU A 382 23.48 16.41 20.14
C LEU A 382 23.40 16.49 18.59
N ASP A 383 23.23 15.36 17.91
CA ASP A 383 23.12 15.28 16.45
C ASP A 383 21.70 15.56 15.90
N GLY A 384 20.74 15.86 16.77
CA GLY A 384 19.34 16.11 16.41
C GLY A 384 18.48 14.85 16.30
N THR A 385 18.97 13.71 16.80
CA THR A 385 18.21 12.47 16.96
C THR A 385 17.30 12.54 18.19
N LEU A 386 16.01 12.27 18.01
CA LEU A 386 15.04 12.15 19.11
C LEU A 386 14.95 10.70 19.56
N VAL A 387 14.99 10.47 20.87
CA VAL A 387 14.69 9.18 21.50
C VAL A 387 13.41 9.30 22.30
N VAL A 388 12.44 8.41 22.01
CA VAL A 388 11.20 8.25 22.75
C VAL A 388 11.29 6.93 23.54
N SER A 389 11.33 6.99 24.86
CA SER A 389 11.45 5.80 25.72
C SER A 389 10.11 5.45 26.36
N LEU A 390 9.80 4.15 26.42
CA LEU A 390 8.64 3.57 27.09
C LEU A 390 9.07 2.30 27.82
N ASP A 391 9.10 2.35 29.16
CA ASP A 391 9.60 1.26 30.01
C ASP A 391 10.98 0.73 29.54
N ASP A 392 11.04 -0.52 29.07
CA ASP A 392 12.26 -1.20 28.58
C ASP A 392 12.42 -1.11 27.04
N SER A 393 11.62 -0.28 26.37
CA SER A 393 11.64 -0.07 24.91
C SER A 393 12.01 1.38 24.57
N ALA A 394 12.62 1.60 23.42
CA ALA A 394 12.94 2.93 22.93
C ALA A 394 12.84 3.03 21.41
N LEU A 395 12.31 4.16 20.94
CA LEU A 395 12.30 4.53 19.52
C LEU A 395 13.33 5.63 19.28
N THR A 396 14.27 5.36 18.40
CA THR A 396 15.28 6.31 17.94
C THR A 396 14.85 6.88 16.60
N ILE A 397 14.57 8.17 16.54
CA ILE A 397 14.19 8.89 15.32
C ILE A 397 15.37 9.75 14.89
N ARG A 398 16.10 9.30 13.88
CA ARG A 398 17.22 10.06 13.32
C ARG A 398 16.72 11.28 12.58
N ASN A 399 17.56 12.32 12.53
CA ASN A 399 17.29 13.54 11.79
C ASN A 399 15.98 14.24 12.20
N TYR A 400 15.48 14.04 13.43
CA TYR A 400 14.23 14.63 13.90
C TYR A 400 14.23 16.17 13.82
N LEU A 401 15.37 16.81 14.11
CA LEU A 401 15.55 18.26 13.98
C LEU A 401 16.04 18.72 12.59
N ALA A 402 16.17 17.81 11.61
CA ALA A 402 16.70 18.17 10.30
C ALA A 402 15.65 18.90 9.46
N ALA A 403 15.88 20.18 9.18
CA ALA A 403 15.06 20.93 8.23
C ALA A 403 15.25 20.38 6.81
N SER A 404 14.24 19.74 6.25
CA SER A 404 14.21 19.30 4.86
C SER A 404 13.11 20.04 4.10
N GLU A 405 13.44 20.72 2.98
CA GLU A 405 12.43 21.22 2.01
C GLU A 405 11.65 20.07 1.33
N LYS A 406 12.03 18.82 1.60
CA LYS A 406 11.36 17.60 1.14
C LYS A 406 10.68 16.80 2.26
N GLY A 407 10.77 17.21 3.53
CA GLY A 407 10.06 16.55 4.63
C GLY A 407 10.73 15.33 5.28
N GLY A 408 12.05 15.16 5.20
CA GLY A 408 12.72 13.92 5.67
C GLY A 408 12.93 13.81 7.19
N HIS A 409 12.02 14.39 7.95
CA HIS A 409 12.02 14.40 9.41
C HIS A 409 10.59 14.14 9.87
N ILE A 410 10.41 13.45 11.00
CA ILE A 410 9.07 13.19 11.51
C ILE A 410 8.39 14.48 11.99
N GLU A 411 7.25 14.83 11.40
CA GLU A 411 6.51 16.04 11.77
C GLU A 411 5.68 15.88 13.05
N LYS A 412 5.14 14.68 13.31
CA LYS A 412 4.18 14.46 14.40
C LYS A 412 4.33 13.12 15.09
N LEU A 413 4.18 13.15 16.42
CA LEU A 413 3.92 11.97 17.25
C LEU A 413 2.46 11.99 17.69
N VAL A 414 1.71 10.92 17.39
CA VAL A 414 0.29 10.78 17.70
C VAL A 414 0.10 9.65 18.70
N PHE A 415 -0.51 9.94 19.85
CA PHE A 415 -0.65 9.01 20.97
C PHE A 415 -2.06 8.42 21.07
N ALA A 416 -2.18 7.28 21.74
CA ALA A 416 -3.46 6.58 21.93
C ALA A 416 -4.49 7.39 22.77
N ASP A 417 -4.03 8.34 23.58
CA ASP A 417 -4.89 9.29 24.32
C ASP A 417 -5.38 10.47 23.48
N GLY A 418 -5.02 10.51 22.19
CA GLY A 418 -5.35 11.57 21.24
C GLY A 418 -4.44 12.79 21.31
N ALA A 419 -3.40 12.78 22.14
CA ALA A 419 -2.39 13.82 22.12
C ALA A 419 -1.62 13.77 20.79
N VAL A 420 -1.31 14.96 20.25
CA VAL A 420 -0.47 15.12 19.08
C VAL A 420 0.67 16.05 19.47
N TRP A 421 1.90 15.57 19.37
CA TRP A 421 3.10 16.37 19.60
C TRP A 421 3.76 16.66 18.26
N ASP A 422 3.76 17.93 17.89
CA ASP A 422 4.61 18.46 16.82
C ASP A 422 5.97 18.87 17.39
N LEU A 423 6.85 19.37 16.52
CA LEU A 423 8.18 19.85 16.90
C LEU A 423 8.14 20.85 18.06
N ASP A 424 7.26 21.86 17.99
CA ASP A 424 7.12 22.88 19.02
C ASP A 424 6.74 22.26 20.38
N LYS A 425 5.83 21.29 20.37
CA LYS A 425 5.40 20.59 21.59
C LYS A 425 6.51 19.70 22.16
N VAL A 426 7.24 18.97 21.32
CA VAL A 426 8.39 18.15 21.74
C VAL A 426 9.47 19.02 22.37
N LEU A 427 9.84 20.13 21.74
CA LEU A 427 10.82 21.07 22.27
C LEU A 427 10.36 21.69 23.59
N ALA A 428 9.07 22.01 23.73
CA ALA A 428 8.52 22.54 24.99
C ALA A 428 8.58 21.52 26.14
N ILE A 429 8.43 20.22 25.87
CA ILE A 429 8.55 19.16 26.89
C ILE A 429 10.02 19.00 27.30
N LEU A 430 10.94 18.99 26.34
CA LEU A 430 12.38 18.88 26.59
C LEU A 430 12.93 20.11 27.35
N SER A 431 12.28 21.26 27.24
CA SER A 431 12.70 22.53 27.84
C SER A 431 12.12 22.82 29.24
N ASP A 432 11.30 21.94 29.82
CA ASP A 432 10.66 22.18 31.12
C ASP A 432 11.58 21.78 32.30
N PRO A 433 12.15 22.73 33.08
CA PRO A 433 13.00 22.41 34.19
C PRO A 433 12.16 22.17 35.46
N LYS A 434 11.85 20.88 35.71
CA LYS A 434 11.68 20.17 37.01
C LYS A 434 10.25 19.99 37.60
N PRO A 435 10.01 18.97 38.48
CA PRO A 435 11.00 18.28 39.34
C PRO A 435 10.86 16.76 39.53
N ASP A 436 11.98 16.04 39.57
CA ASP A 436 12.07 14.81 40.36
C ASP A 436 12.33 15.14 41.84
N PRO A 437 11.78 14.32 42.76
CA PRO A 437 12.66 13.31 43.35
C PRO A 437 11.98 11.97 43.66
N VAL A 438 12.59 10.87 43.20
CA VAL A 438 12.71 9.65 44.01
C VAL A 438 14.21 9.39 44.21
N PRO A 439 14.70 9.21 45.44
CA PRO A 439 16.13 9.13 45.72
C PRO A 439 16.68 7.69 45.63
N GLU A 440 17.92 7.58 45.15
CA GLU A 440 19.07 6.76 45.62
C GLU A 440 19.85 6.14 44.45
N PRO A 441 21.19 5.91 44.54
CA PRO A 441 22.29 6.63 45.23
C PRO A 441 23.45 7.06 44.26
N ASP A 442 24.34 7.94 44.71
CA ASP A 442 25.46 8.59 43.97
C ASP A 442 26.48 7.64 43.28
N PRO A 443 27.43 8.14 42.46
CA PRO A 443 27.29 8.41 41.03
C PRO A 443 28.36 7.68 40.19
N VAL A 444 28.12 7.46 38.90
CA VAL A 444 29.22 7.32 37.93
C VAL A 444 29.22 8.64 37.16
N PRO A 445 30.31 9.42 37.11
CA PRO A 445 30.31 10.66 36.35
C PRO A 445 30.45 10.28 34.87
N GLU A 446 29.33 10.22 34.17
CA GLU A 446 29.34 10.48 32.73
C GLU A 446 29.21 12.00 32.56
N PRO A 447 29.99 12.63 31.67
CA PRO A 447 29.90 14.07 31.46
C PRO A 447 28.55 14.35 30.77
N GLU A 448 27.54 14.69 31.56
CA GLU A 448 26.24 15.11 31.05
C GLU A 448 26.35 16.58 30.65
N GLY A 449 26.73 16.84 29.40
CA GLY A 449 26.49 18.15 28.80
C GLY A 449 25.01 18.51 28.89
N GLU A 450 24.71 19.76 29.22
CA GLU A 450 23.36 20.26 29.40
C GLU A 450 22.77 20.76 28.07
N VAL A 451 21.46 20.54 27.87
CA VAL A 451 20.71 21.21 26.80
C VAL A 451 19.96 22.39 27.40
N ILE A 452 20.35 23.61 27.00
CA ILE A 452 19.84 24.86 27.54
C ILE A 452 19.14 25.64 26.43
N VAL A 453 17.84 25.88 26.58
CA VAL A 453 17.01 26.52 25.55
C VAL A 453 16.38 27.82 26.07
N GLY A 454 16.66 28.91 25.37
CA GLY A 454 16.03 30.21 25.49
C GLY A 454 14.65 30.19 24.82
N GLN A 455 13.73 30.97 25.39
CA GLN A 455 12.34 30.98 24.93
C GLN A 455 12.15 32.18 23.99
N LYS A 456 11.02 32.87 24.13
CA LYS A 456 10.81 34.16 23.50
C LYS A 456 11.25 35.25 24.47
N GLY A 457 12.26 36.04 24.11
CA GLY A 457 12.84 37.02 24.99
C GLY A 457 14.26 37.37 24.58
N ASN A 458 14.92 38.20 25.37
CA ASN A 458 16.36 38.33 25.26
C ASN A 458 16.95 37.51 26.40
N ASP A 459 17.42 36.31 26.11
CA ASP A 459 17.81 35.31 27.08
C ASP A 459 19.34 35.30 27.28
N VAL A 460 19.77 34.85 28.46
CA VAL A 460 21.18 34.64 28.78
C VAL A 460 21.34 33.19 29.18
N LEU A 461 22.02 32.43 28.32
CA LEU A 461 22.26 31.00 28.46
C LEU A 461 23.75 30.83 28.77
N LEU A 462 24.03 30.08 29.84
CA LEU A 462 25.38 29.78 30.29
C LEU A 462 25.46 28.26 30.43
N GLY A 463 26.32 27.64 29.66
CA GLY A 463 26.70 26.24 29.82
C GLY A 463 27.66 26.05 30.98
N THR A 464 28.30 24.90 30.99
CA THR A 464 28.96 24.23 32.09
C THR A 464 30.44 24.03 31.77
N LEU A 465 31.00 22.91 32.23
CA LEU A 465 32.38 22.50 31.92
C LEU A 465 32.41 21.24 31.04
N ASP A 466 31.24 20.79 30.60
CA ASP A 466 30.99 19.61 29.78
C ASP A 466 30.38 20.05 28.42
N ASP A 467 30.28 19.14 27.44
CA ASP A 467 29.87 19.45 26.06
C ASP A 467 28.36 19.81 25.94
N ASP A 468 28.01 21.08 25.98
CA ASP A 468 26.63 21.57 26.10
C ASP A 468 25.95 21.86 24.74
N THR A 469 24.62 22.01 24.74
CA THR A 469 23.85 22.55 23.61
C THR A 469 23.02 23.74 24.05
N LEU A 470 23.31 24.92 23.52
CA LEU A 470 22.62 26.17 23.83
C LEU A 470 21.81 26.64 22.62
N ILE A 471 20.51 26.88 22.79
CA ILE A 471 19.60 27.33 21.74
C ILE A 471 18.89 28.61 22.19
N GLY A 472 19.17 29.77 21.60
CA GLY A 472 18.67 31.08 22.07
C GLY A 472 17.17 31.31 21.88
N GLY A 473 16.58 30.80 20.79
CA GLY A 473 15.14 30.91 20.55
C GLY A 473 14.77 32.18 19.80
N ILE A 474 13.86 33.01 20.32
CA ILE A 474 13.42 34.25 19.66
C ILE A 474 13.77 35.47 20.52
N GLY A 475 14.76 36.24 20.08
CA GLY A 475 15.04 37.61 20.49
C GLY A 475 16.52 37.95 20.38
N GLN A 476 17.07 38.72 21.32
CA GLN A 476 18.52 39.01 21.30
C GLN A 476 19.17 38.26 22.45
N ASP A 477 19.73 37.12 22.13
CA ASP A 477 20.17 36.14 23.09
C ASP A 477 21.69 36.22 23.30
N THR A 478 22.13 35.83 24.48
CA THR A 478 23.56 35.72 24.84
C THR A 478 23.82 34.30 25.30
N LEU A 479 24.59 33.56 24.53
CA LEU A 479 24.96 32.17 24.77
C LEU A 479 26.46 32.11 25.07
N ASP A 480 26.82 31.36 26.11
CA ASP A 480 28.19 31.08 26.53
C ASP A 480 28.30 29.59 26.84
N GLY A 481 28.95 28.81 25.99
CA GLY A 481 29.07 27.35 26.11
C GLY A 481 29.88 26.96 27.34
N GLY A 482 31.07 27.54 27.50
CA GLY A 482 31.87 27.40 28.71
C GLY A 482 33.14 26.61 28.45
N ALA A 483 33.25 25.40 28.98
CA ALA A 483 34.30 24.47 28.56
C ALA A 483 33.62 23.18 28.12
N GLY A 484 34.22 22.47 27.18
CA GLY A 484 33.52 21.40 26.46
C GLY A 484 33.44 21.74 24.98
N ASN A 485 33.00 20.78 24.18
CA ASN A 485 32.73 20.96 22.75
C ASN A 485 31.24 21.32 22.58
N ASP A 486 30.95 22.61 22.53
CA ASP A 486 29.58 23.09 22.70
C ASP A 486 28.88 23.34 21.36
N ILE A 487 27.55 23.14 21.30
CA ILE A 487 26.72 23.52 20.14
C ILE A 487 25.92 24.77 20.49
N LEU A 488 26.10 25.84 19.71
CA LEU A 488 25.42 27.11 19.91
C LEU A 488 24.55 27.47 18.70
N VAL A 489 23.25 27.61 18.95
CA VAL A 489 22.23 28.07 17.99
C VAL A 489 21.67 29.40 18.47
N GLY A 490 21.93 30.50 17.75
CA GLY A 490 21.44 31.83 18.13
C GLY A 490 19.92 31.93 18.09
N GLY A 491 19.34 31.55 16.95
CA GLY A 491 17.90 31.63 16.75
C GLY A 491 17.49 32.97 16.12
N GLN A 492 16.23 33.37 16.30
CA GLN A 492 15.74 34.61 15.71
C GLN A 492 16.19 35.83 16.49
N GLY A 493 17.20 36.53 15.99
CA GLY A 493 17.35 37.95 16.24
C GLY A 493 18.76 38.43 16.08
N LYS A 494 19.40 38.88 17.15
CA LYS A 494 20.76 39.43 17.04
C LYS A 494 21.56 38.99 18.25
N ASP A 495 22.21 37.87 18.07
CA ASP A 495 22.67 37.05 19.18
C ASP A 495 24.17 37.18 19.39
N VAL A 496 24.60 36.84 20.60
CA VAL A 496 25.99 36.87 21.03
C VAL A 496 26.35 35.47 21.49
N LEU A 497 27.20 34.79 20.72
CA LEU A 497 27.59 33.40 20.95
C LEU A 497 29.06 33.37 21.39
N THR A 498 29.35 32.66 22.47
CA THR A 498 30.70 32.42 22.99
C THR A 498 30.83 30.92 23.15
N GLY A 499 31.74 30.30 22.41
CA GLY A 499 31.92 28.85 22.50
C GLY A 499 32.59 28.50 23.82
N GLY A 500 33.74 29.13 24.07
CA GLY A 500 34.51 28.93 25.27
C GLY A 500 35.75 28.08 25.00
N ALA A 501 35.92 26.98 25.72
CA ALA A 501 37.09 26.12 25.62
C ALA A 501 36.74 24.71 25.16
N GLY A 502 36.98 24.41 23.90
CA GLY A 502 36.82 23.10 23.28
C GLY A 502 36.71 23.28 21.77
N GLU A 503 36.24 22.25 21.05
CA GLU A 503 35.85 22.39 19.65
C GLU A 503 34.36 22.75 19.56
N ASP A 504 34.06 24.04 19.38
CA ASP A 504 32.68 24.53 19.46
C ASP A 504 32.03 24.66 18.07
N PHE A 505 30.72 24.39 18.00
CA PHE A 505 29.91 24.42 16.79
C PHE A 505 28.89 25.56 16.83
N PHE A 506 29.02 26.51 15.92
CA PHE A 506 28.09 27.62 15.76
C PHE A 506 27.17 27.38 14.56
N VAL A 507 25.90 27.06 14.81
CA VAL A 507 24.95 26.65 13.77
C VAL A 507 24.15 27.84 13.24
N VAL A 508 24.01 27.95 11.92
CA VAL A 508 23.32 29.04 11.25
C VAL A 508 22.11 28.52 10.45
N MET A 509 20.90 28.98 10.77
CA MET A 509 19.63 28.52 10.21
C MET A 509 18.95 29.51 9.26
N LYS A 510 18.36 29.01 8.17
CA LYS A 510 17.74 29.77 7.05
C LYS A 510 16.61 30.72 7.47
N ASN A 511 15.90 30.43 8.56
CA ASN A 511 14.74 31.23 9.00
C ASN A 511 14.94 31.94 10.34
N ALA A 512 16.08 31.71 11.00
CA ALA A 512 16.37 32.23 12.33
C ALA A 512 17.52 33.25 12.30
N ASP A 513 18.64 32.91 11.65
CA ASP A 513 19.93 33.62 11.83
C ASP A 513 20.34 34.50 10.62
N LEU A 514 19.46 34.68 9.61
CA LEU A 514 19.78 35.41 8.37
C LEU A 514 19.72 36.94 8.52
N GLY A 515 20.49 37.48 9.47
CA GLY A 515 20.63 38.90 9.72
C GLY A 515 21.80 39.55 8.97
N THR A 516 21.59 40.76 8.43
CA THR A 516 22.68 41.62 7.92
C THR A 516 22.76 42.95 8.66
N GLY A 517 23.91 43.63 8.59
CA GLY A 517 24.05 44.96 9.16
C GLY A 517 23.84 45.00 10.68
N SER A 518 22.82 45.71 11.15
CA SER A 518 22.53 45.82 12.60
C SER A 518 21.86 44.58 13.21
N LYS A 519 21.47 43.59 12.38
CA LYS A 519 20.76 42.37 12.80
C LYS A 519 21.64 41.11 12.78
N ARG A 520 22.94 41.24 12.52
CA ARG A 520 23.86 40.11 12.46
C ARG A 520 24.25 39.61 13.84
N ASP A 521 24.47 38.31 13.94
CA ASP A 521 24.99 37.68 15.16
C ASP A 521 26.48 37.93 15.33
N THR A 522 26.95 37.68 16.55
CA THR A 522 28.33 37.89 16.95
C THR A 522 28.87 36.66 17.65
N ILE A 523 29.83 35.98 17.04
CA ILE A 523 30.64 34.96 17.71
C ILE A 523 31.82 35.67 18.38
N THR A 524 32.00 35.48 19.68
CA THR A 524 32.90 36.33 20.47
C THR A 524 34.35 35.85 20.49
N ASP A 525 34.59 34.56 20.35
CA ASP A 525 35.87 33.91 20.62
C ASP A 525 36.38 32.91 19.57
N PHE A 526 35.60 32.58 18.53
CA PHE A 526 35.94 31.70 17.39
C PHE A 526 37.44 31.39 17.14
N GLU A 527 37.90 30.20 17.49
CA GLU A 527 39.26 29.71 17.28
C GLU A 527 39.39 28.91 15.98
N THR A 528 40.19 29.42 15.03
CA THR A 528 40.39 28.78 13.71
C THR A 528 41.10 27.43 13.83
N GLY A 529 40.58 26.42 13.13
CA GLY A 529 41.08 25.04 13.15
C GLY A 529 40.74 24.27 14.42
N VAL A 530 39.85 24.81 15.24
CA VAL A 530 39.30 24.20 16.46
C VAL A 530 37.78 24.29 16.37
N ASP A 531 37.25 25.51 16.30
CA ASP A 531 35.81 25.75 16.19
C ASP A 531 35.31 25.64 14.75
N LEU A 532 34.01 25.34 14.62
CA LEU A 532 33.32 25.16 13.37
C LEU A 532 32.08 26.05 13.27
N ILE A 533 31.88 26.65 12.10
CA ILE A 533 30.62 27.32 11.75
C ILE A 533 29.84 26.39 10.82
N ASP A 534 28.71 25.88 11.28
CA ASP A 534 27.83 25.04 10.48
C ASP A 534 26.90 25.89 9.62
N LEU A 535 27.17 25.88 8.32
CA LEU A 535 26.38 26.52 7.28
C LEU A 535 25.61 25.50 6.43
N GLY A 536 25.71 24.20 6.75
CA GLY A 536 25.04 23.12 6.01
C GLY A 536 23.52 23.21 6.07
N LYS A 537 22.97 24.00 7.00
CA LYS A 537 21.54 24.31 7.11
C LYS A 537 21.10 25.51 6.23
N LEU A 538 22.02 26.11 5.45
CA LEU A 538 21.75 27.19 4.51
C LEU A 538 21.79 26.71 3.05
N ASP A 539 20.75 27.02 2.27
CA ASP A 539 20.73 26.74 0.83
C ASP A 539 21.48 27.82 0.05
N ALA A 540 22.57 27.45 -0.61
CA ALA A 540 23.41 28.33 -1.40
C ALA A 540 22.85 28.71 -2.80
N ASN A 541 21.68 28.23 -3.26
CA ASN A 541 21.12 28.59 -4.57
C ASN A 541 19.56 28.52 -4.66
N SER A 542 18.85 29.57 -4.24
CA SER A 542 17.45 29.76 -4.66
C SER A 542 17.42 30.29 -6.11
N PRO A 543 17.01 29.52 -7.17
CA PRO A 543 15.73 28.82 -7.27
C PRO A 543 15.74 27.48 -8.07
N THR A 544 16.87 26.75 -8.17
CA THR A 544 16.96 25.54 -9.03
C THR A 544 17.50 24.32 -8.30
N LYS A 545 16.63 23.62 -7.54
CA LYS A 545 16.66 22.18 -7.17
C LYS A 545 17.97 21.38 -7.36
N ARG A 546 19.11 21.87 -6.89
CA ARG A 546 20.39 21.15 -6.82
C ARG A 546 21.14 21.62 -5.58
N ASN A 547 21.46 20.66 -4.72
CA ASN A 547 22.31 20.85 -3.55
C ASN A 547 23.77 21.01 -4.00
N ASP A 548 24.21 22.24 -4.23
CA ASP A 548 25.60 22.57 -4.51
C ASP A 548 26.18 23.28 -3.27
N ALA A 549 27.07 22.60 -2.53
CA ALA A 549 27.76 23.14 -1.34
C ALA A 549 28.44 24.49 -1.61
N PHE A 550 28.58 25.34 -0.57
CA PHE A 550 29.34 26.59 -0.66
C PHE A 550 30.76 26.30 -1.22
N LYS A 551 31.15 26.98 -2.30
CA LYS A 551 32.46 26.79 -2.95
C LYS A 551 33.26 28.09 -2.83
N VAL A 552 34.21 28.06 -1.88
CA VAL A 552 35.01 29.17 -1.34
C VAL A 552 35.70 30.07 -2.39
N LEU A 553 35.87 31.37 -2.08
CA LEU A 553 37.21 31.98 -2.11
C LEU A 553 37.40 33.22 -1.21
N LEU A 554 38.42 33.04 -0.36
CA LEU A 554 39.02 33.94 0.61
C LEU A 554 39.57 35.26 0.06
N LYS A 555 39.39 36.30 0.89
CA LYS A 555 40.12 37.59 1.03
C LYS A 555 39.78 38.74 0.07
N GLY A 556 38.86 39.59 0.53
CA GLY A 556 38.78 41.01 0.15
C GLY A 556 37.36 41.48 -0.15
N LYS A 557 37.19 42.81 -0.31
CA LYS A 557 35.92 43.48 -0.66
C LYS A 557 35.44 43.20 -2.11
N ALA A 558 35.71 42.02 -2.66
CA ALA A 558 35.16 41.67 -3.96
C ALA A 558 33.64 41.58 -3.84
N ALA A 559 32.90 42.07 -4.85
CA ALA A 559 31.46 41.91 -4.89
C ALA A 559 31.11 40.43 -5.08
N PHE A 560 29.99 39.96 -4.51
CA PHE A 560 29.45 38.65 -4.84
C PHE A 560 29.11 38.61 -6.34
N THR A 561 29.42 37.49 -6.97
CA THR A 561 29.27 37.28 -8.41
C THR A 561 28.47 36.02 -8.73
N LYS A 562 28.31 35.12 -7.76
CA LYS A 562 27.58 33.86 -7.83
C LYS A 562 27.07 33.49 -6.43
N ALA A 563 25.99 32.73 -6.37
CA ALA A 563 25.50 32.15 -5.13
C ALA A 563 26.47 31.08 -4.60
N GLY A 564 26.43 30.82 -3.30
CA GLY A 564 27.33 29.91 -2.59
C GLY A 564 28.72 30.50 -2.31
N GLN A 565 28.83 31.83 -2.32
CA GLN A 565 30.08 32.55 -2.05
C GLN A 565 30.12 33.06 -0.60
N LEU A 566 31.22 32.77 0.10
CA LEU A 566 31.53 33.31 1.43
C LEU A 566 32.67 34.33 1.35
N HIS A 567 32.49 35.47 1.99
CA HIS A 567 33.47 36.54 2.10
C HIS A 567 33.77 36.86 3.57
N TYR A 568 35.05 36.84 3.93
CA TYR A 568 35.51 37.24 5.27
C TYR A 568 36.45 38.45 5.19
N ASP A 569 36.13 39.53 5.90
CA ASP A 569 36.97 40.73 6.06
C ASP A 569 37.63 40.75 7.44
N SER A 570 38.88 40.30 7.50
CA SER A 570 39.67 40.23 8.74
C SER A 570 39.95 41.56 9.43
N LYS A 571 39.73 42.72 8.79
CA LYS A 571 39.82 44.02 9.47
C LYS A 571 38.58 44.30 10.31
N THR A 572 37.42 43.87 9.79
CA THR A 572 36.12 44.09 10.44
C THR A 572 35.69 42.90 11.30
N GLY A 573 36.16 41.69 10.99
CA GLY A 573 35.69 40.43 11.57
C GLY A 573 34.42 39.90 10.92
N ILE A 574 33.91 40.54 9.87
CA ILE A 574 32.62 40.17 9.28
C ILE A 574 32.82 39.04 8.27
N LEU A 575 32.17 37.91 8.52
CA LEU A 575 31.84 36.88 7.55
C LEU A 575 30.51 37.26 6.89
N SER A 576 30.39 37.07 5.59
CA SER A 576 29.18 37.33 4.82
C SER A 576 29.00 36.23 3.79
N GLY A 577 27.80 35.69 3.68
CA GLY A 577 27.48 34.69 2.68
C GLY A 577 26.40 35.16 1.72
N ASN A 578 26.55 34.75 0.47
CA ASN A 578 25.54 34.92 -0.55
C ASN A 578 24.96 33.55 -0.95
N THR A 579 23.64 33.44 -0.84
CA THR A 579 22.75 32.29 -1.04
C THR A 579 21.87 32.40 -2.29
N ASP A 580 21.81 33.58 -2.92
CA ASP A 580 21.12 33.79 -4.18
C ASP A 580 22.10 34.34 -5.25
N ARG A 581 21.72 34.39 -6.52
CA ARG A 581 22.69 34.76 -7.58
C ARG A 581 22.89 36.27 -7.71
N ASP A 582 22.58 37.05 -6.68
CA ASP A 582 22.69 38.50 -6.68
C ASP A 582 24.10 39.00 -6.25
N THR A 583 24.20 40.29 -5.87
CA THR A 583 25.48 40.90 -5.45
C THR A 583 25.52 41.30 -3.97
N GLN A 584 24.46 41.00 -3.22
CA GLN A 584 24.28 41.27 -1.80
C GLN A 584 24.65 40.04 -0.98
N ALA A 585 24.63 40.20 0.34
CA ALA A 585 24.78 39.08 1.26
C ALA A 585 23.42 38.86 1.92
N GLU A 586 23.06 37.60 2.13
CA GLU A 586 21.80 37.24 2.81
C GLU A 586 22.04 37.00 4.29
N PHE A 587 23.28 36.70 4.70
CA PHE A 587 23.67 36.71 6.09
C PHE A 587 25.03 37.33 6.33
N GLN A 588 25.21 37.86 7.53
CA GLN A 588 26.50 38.27 8.05
C GLN A 588 26.67 37.72 9.46
N ILE A 589 27.89 37.35 9.82
CA ILE A 589 28.28 36.98 11.20
C ILE A 589 29.51 37.79 11.56
N LEU A 590 29.52 38.38 12.77
CA LEU A 590 30.68 39.08 13.29
C LEU A 590 31.53 38.16 14.15
N LEU A 591 32.72 37.81 13.68
CA LEU A 591 33.77 37.17 14.48
C LEU A 591 34.53 38.26 15.23
N LYS A 592 34.21 38.45 16.51
CA LYS A 592 34.64 39.61 17.31
C LYS A 592 36.15 39.63 17.56
N ASN A 593 36.77 38.47 17.71
CA ASN A 593 38.20 38.27 17.89
C ASN A 593 39.02 38.49 16.59
N LYS A 594 38.36 38.57 15.43
CA LYS A 594 38.93 38.87 14.11
C LYS A 594 40.10 37.94 13.73
N PRO A 595 39.85 36.64 13.52
CA PRO A 595 40.88 35.72 13.06
C PRO A 595 41.57 36.24 11.80
N LYS A 596 42.87 35.99 11.69
CA LYS A 596 43.68 36.55 10.58
C LYS A 596 43.27 35.97 9.22
N ALA A 597 42.80 34.73 9.21
CA ALA A 597 42.24 34.03 8.06
C ALA A 597 41.20 33.02 8.57
N LEU A 598 40.29 32.63 7.70
CA LEU A 598 39.46 31.43 7.88
C LEU A 598 39.89 30.42 6.80
N HIS A 599 39.65 29.15 7.04
CA HIS A 599 39.94 28.02 6.17
C HIS A 599 38.64 27.27 5.84
N LEU A 600 38.67 26.41 4.84
CA LEU A 600 37.49 25.64 4.48
C LEU A 600 37.10 24.66 5.60
N ASP A 601 38.10 24.15 6.30
CA ASP A 601 37.94 23.22 7.42
C ASP A 601 37.38 23.91 8.68
N ASP A 602 37.20 25.24 8.68
CA ASP A 602 36.51 25.98 9.76
C ASP A 602 34.97 25.96 9.56
N PHE A 603 34.47 25.23 8.56
CA PHE A 603 33.06 25.21 8.19
C PHE A 603 32.54 23.80 7.93
N VAL A 604 31.29 23.56 8.34
CA VAL A 604 30.46 22.45 7.84
C VAL A 604 29.56 23.04 6.74
N LEU A 605 29.62 22.47 5.52
CA LEU A 605 29.10 23.10 4.29
C LEU A 605 28.12 22.24 3.49
#